data_AF-A0A7Y2SPQ8-F1
#
_entry.id   AF-A0A7Y2SPQ8-F1
#
_cell.length_a   1.000
_cell.length_b   1.000
_cell.length_c   1.000
_cell.angle_alpha   90.00
_cell.angle_beta   90.00
_cell.angle_gamma   90.00
#
_symmetry.space_group_name_H-M   'P 1'
#
loop_
_entity.id
_entity.type
_entity.pdbx_description
1 polymer ?
#
loop_
_entity_poly.entity_id
_entity_poly.type
_entity_poly.pdbx_seq_one_letter_code
_entity_poly.pdbx_strand_id
1 'polypeptide(L)'
;MSYTVSTEQTHPAVQQLGRCIEYLRSVCDGAVARDNVGFSAFDKNLGHYLADRLADHAGWSRQDLGFAVQIAWRYREQLGRAGLTFPTAAELQAELGGADLVQVVPTASTATVRLWPDAGGWLSLQFSHYDHALLAQLISTVPDADRWWDNDGTRWLIEPAHTGMLVALYGVAVEDAPVGQVAVAPPTARKPNGRAEPLLVEITDHDDRRIAVRCPFSMKDLLKAAVPYRARAWDGATKTWLVDRSFHDAVSQALGL
;
A
#
# COMPACT_ATOMS: atom_id res chain seq x y z
N MET A 1 12.96 -23.60 -15.54
CA MET A 1 13.04 -24.74 -14.60
C MET A 1 11.93 -24.57 -13.58
N SER A 2 10.89 -25.40 -13.63
CA SER A 2 9.80 -25.37 -12.66
C SER A 2 10.28 -26.05 -11.38
N TYR A 3 10.54 -25.25 -10.34
CA TYR A 3 10.88 -25.76 -9.01
C TYR A 3 9.59 -25.97 -8.24
N THR A 4 9.11 -27.21 -8.21
CA THR A 4 8.03 -27.66 -7.32
C THR A 4 8.66 -28.15 -6.03
N VAL A 5 8.37 -27.47 -4.92
CA VAL A 5 8.72 -27.98 -3.60
C VAL A 5 7.77 -29.15 -3.32
N SER A 6 8.30 -30.37 -3.41
CA SER A 6 7.54 -31.57 -3.03
C SER A 6 7.31 -31.54 -1.52
N THR A 7 6.08 -31.81 -1.07
CA THR A 7 5.71 -31.81 0.35
C THR A 7 6.47 -32.86 1.19
N GLU A 8 7.22 -33.76 0.55
CA GLU A 8 8.12 -34.72 1.21
C GLU A 8 9.44 -34.11 1.67
N GLN A 9 9.86 -32.95 1.13
CA GLN A 9 10.98 -32.19 1.68
C GLN A 9 10.42 -31.27 2.77
N THR A 10 10.67 -31.65 4.03
CA THR A 10 10.24 -30.89 5.21
C THR A 10 10.96 -29.54 5.21
N HIS A 11 10.26 -28.50 4.74
CA HIS A 11 10.65 -27.10 4.84
C HIS A 11 9.82 -26.45 5.98
N PRO A 12 10.34 -26.43 7.22
CA PRO A 12 9.62 -25.92 8.40
C PRO A 12 8.98 -24.54 8.21
N ALA A 13 9.68 -23.59 7.57
CA ALA A 13 9.19 -22.25 7.29
C ALA A 13 8.03 -22.29 6.28
N VAL A 14 8.11 -23.12 5.24
CA VAL A 14 7.01 -23.29 4.27
C VAL A 14 5.77 -23.90 4.94
N GLN A 15 5.95 -24.89 5.83
CA GLN A 15 4.85 -25.48 6.58
C GLN A 15 4.22 -24.49 7.58
N GLN A 16 5.05 -23.68 8.24
CA GLN A 16 4.58 -22.61 9.11
C GLN A 16 3.76 -21.57 8.33
N LEU A 17 4.22 -21.21 7.13
CA LEU A 17 3.50 -20.31 6.24
C LEU A 17 2.17 -20.94 5.78
N GLY A 18 2.16 -22.23 5.47
CA GLY A 18 0.93 -22.96 5.14
C GLY A 18 -0.12 -22.91 6.24
N ARG A 19 0.29 -23.16 7.50
CA ARG A 19 -0.60 -23.06 8.68
C ARG A 19 -1.21 -21.66 8.83
N CYS A 20 -0.46 -20.61 8.50
CA CYS A 20 -0.99 -19.25 8.51
C CYS A 20 -2.10 -19.06 7.47
N ILE A 21 -1.89 -19.54 6.24
CA ILE A 21 -2.88 -19.43 5.15
C ILE A 21 -4.13 -20.26 5.46
N GLU A 22 -3.97 -21.48 5.97
CA GLU A 22 -5.08 -22.35 6.39
C GLU A 22 -5.90 -21.73 7.53
N TYR A 23 -5.23 -21.13 8.51
CA TYR A 23 -5.93 -20.40 9.56
C TYR A 23 -6.75 -19.24 9.01
N LEU A 24 -6.14 -18.38 8.17
CA LEU A 24 -6.85 -17.24 7.60
C LEU A 24 -8.05 -17.68 6.75
N ARG A 25 -7.94 -18.82 6.05
CA ARG A 25 -9.07 -19.44 5.35
C ARG A 25 -10.15 -19.92 6.31
N SER A 26 -9.80 -20.61 7.40
CA SER A 26 -10.78 -21.22 8.30
C SER A 26 -11.64 -20.19 9.03
N VAL A 27 -11.09 -19.00 9.26
CA VAL A 27 -11.80 -17.87 9.84
C VAL A 27 -12.36 -16.90 8.79
N CYS A 28 -12.12 -17.14 7.50
CA CYS A 28 -12.68 -16.33 6.42
C CYS A 28 -14.14 -16.74 6.18
N ASP A 29 -15.05 -15.83 6.51
CA ASP A 29 -16.48 -15.99 6.22
C ASP A 29 -16.85 -15.61 4.77
N GLY A 30 -15.84 -15.32 3.95
CA GLY A 30 -16.01 -14.89 2.58
C GLY A 30 -16.32 -13.40 2.40
N ALA A 31 -15.96 -12.56 3.38
CA ALA A 31 -16.20 -11.11 3.45
C ALA A 31 -17.68 -10.74 3.60
N VAL A 32 -18.45 -11.59 4.29
CA VAL A 32 -19.89 -11.39 4.54
C VAL A 32 -20.08 -10.46 5.73
N ALA A 33 -19.32 -10.67 6.81
CA ALA A 33 -19.19 -9.77 7.95
C ALA A 33 -17.98 -8.84 7.76
N ARG A 34 -18.11 -7.60 8.25
CA ARG A 34 -16.99 -6.64 8.32
C ARG A 34 -16.35 -6.67 9.71
N ASP A 35 -15.97 -7.86 10.16
CA ASP A 35 -15.38 -8.08 11.48
C ASP A 35 -13.84 -8.04 11.48
N ASN A 36 -13.23 -7.81 10.31
CA ASN A 36 -11.78 -7.83 10.09
C ASN A 36 -11.14 -9.18 10.42
N VAL A 37 -11.84 -10.29 10.14
CA VAL A 37 -11.34 -11.64 10.36
C VAL A 37 -11.19 -12.39 9.02
N GLY A 38 -10.05 -13.06 8.83
CA GLY A 38 -9.74 -13.81 7.61
C GLY A 38 -9.35 -12.91 6.44
N PHE A 39 -9.54 -13.40 5.22
CA PHE A 39 -9.18 -12.66 4.01
C PHE A 39 -10.15 -11.51 3.73
N SER A 40 -9.60 -10.36 3.35
CA SER A 40 -10.38 -9.27 2.74
C SER A 40 -10.98 -9.72 1.41
N ALA A 41 -11.98 -8.98 0.91
CA ALA A 41 -12.59 -9.23 -0.40
C ALA A 41 -11.57 -9.26 -1.56
N PHE A 42 -10.44 -8.55 -1.42
CA PHE A 42 -9.38 -8.51 -2.43
C PHE A 42 -8.50 -9.76 -2.42
N ASP A 43 -8.24 -10.31 -1.24
CA ASP A 43 -7.32 -11.44 -1.07
C ASP A 43 -8.03 -12.79 -1.00
N LYS A 44 -9.36 -12.81 -0.83
CA LYS A 44 -10.17 -14.02 -0.66
C LYS A 44 -9.82 -15.09 -1.69
N ASN A 45 -9.97 -14.79 -2.98
CA ASN A 45 -9.76 -15.80 -4.02
C ASN A 45 -8.33 -16.34 -4.03
N LEU A 46 -7.34 -15.47 -3.81
CA LEU A 46 -5.93 -15.87 -3.77
C LEU A 46 -5.62 -16.71 -2.53
N GLY A 47 -6.08 -16.30 -1.36
CA GLY A 47 -5.89 -17.02 -0.11
C GLY A 47 -6.55 -18.40 -0.11
N HIS A 48 -7.78 -18.50 -0.65
CA HIS A 48 -8.45 -19.78 -0.85
C HIS A 48 -7.70 -20.68 -1.84
N TYR A 49 -7.28 -20.14 -2.99
CA TYR A 49 -6.47 -20.89 -3.97
C TYR A 49 -5.18 -21.46 -3.34
N LEU A 50 -4.45 -20.66 -2.56
CA LEU A 50 -3.22 -21.11 -1.90
C LEU A 50 -3.50 -22.23 -0.89
N ALA A 51 -4.58 -22.11 -0.11
CA ALA A 51 -4.97 -23.14 0.85
C ALA A 51 -5.43 -24.44 0.17
N ASP A 52 -6.17 -24.35 -0.94
CA ASP A 52 -6.59 -25.53 -1.71
C ASP A 52 -5.38 -26.28 -2.27
N ARG A 53 -4.37 -25.57 -2.79
CA ARG A 53 -3.13 -26.20 -3.26
C ARG A 53 -2.36 -26.97 -2.19
N LEU A 54 -2.41 -26.50 -0.94
CA LEU A 54 -1.83 -27.24 0.20
C LEU A 54 -2.61 -28.51 0.48
N ALA A 55 -3.95 -28.41 0.52
CA ALA A 55 -4.84 -29.53 0.78
C ALA A 55 -4.73 -30.64 -0.28
N ASP A 56 -4.54 -30.26 -1.55
CA ASP A 56 -4.40 -31.19 -2.66
C ASP A 56 -3.00 -31.85 -2.73
N HIS A 57 -2.12 -31.59 -1.76
CA HIS A 57 -0.71 -32.01 -1.75
C HIS A 57 0.07 -31.61 -3.01
N ALA A 58 -0.46 -30.67 -3.79
CA ALA A 58 0.11 -30.27 -5.05
C ALA A 58 1.31 -29.32 -4.86
N GLY A 59 1.59 -28.96 -3.61
CA GLY A 59 2.63 -28.04 -3.20
C GLY A 59 2.38 -26.62 -3.70
N TRP A 60 3.22 -25.71 -3.20
CA TRP A 60 3.31 -24.36 -3.72
C TRP A 60 4.44 -24.27 -4.74
N SER A 61 4.13 -23.68 -5.89
CA SER A 61 5.17 -23.15 -6.76
C SER A 61 5.91 -22.00 -6.06
N ARG A 62 7.05 -21.58 -6.60
CA ARG A 62 7.76 -20.39 -6.10
C ARG A 62 6.88 -19.15 -6.11
N GLN A 63 6.01 -18.99 -7.11
CA GLN A 63 5.11 -17.86 -7.19
C GLN A 63 4.03 -17.93 -6.09
N ASP A 64 3.49 -19.11 -5.83
CA ASP A 64 2.52 -19.33 -4.75
C ASP A 64 3.13 -19.01 -3.37
N LEU A 65 4.40 -19.39 -3.15
CA LEU A 65 5.15 -19.02 -1.95
C LEU A 65 5.24 -17.50 -1.75
N GLY A 66 5.49 -16.75 -2.83
CA GLY A 66 5.47 -15.28 -2.81
C GLY A 66 4.17 -14.69 -2.34
N PHE A 67 3.08 -15.16 -2.93
CA PHE A 67 1.74 -14.73 -2.54
C PHE A 67 1.41 -15.13 -1.09
N ALA A 68 1.81 -16.32 -0.66
CA ALA A 68 1.60 -16.77 0.71
C ALA A 68 2.35 -15.89 1.72
N VAL A 69 3.61 -15.53 1.45
CA VAL A 69 4.38 -14.61 2.30
C VAL A 69 3.70 -13.24 2.40
N GLN A 70 3.26 -12.69 1.27
CA GLN A 70 2.58 -11.39 1.23
C GLN A 70 1.28 -11.40 2.04
N ILE A 71 0.47 -12.44 1.88
CA ILE A 71 -0.76 -12.62 2.65
C ILE A 71 -0.40 -12.75 4.14
N ALA A 72 0.48 -13.66 4.53
CA ALA A 72 0.84 -13.84 5.94
C ALA A 72 1.37 -12.54 6.58
N TRP A 73 2.18 -11.76 5.86
CA TRP A 73 2.67 -10.46 6.33
C TRP A 73 1.55 -9.44 6.49
N ARG A 74 0.63 -9.34 5.52
CA ARG A 74 -0.51 -8.40 5.56
C ARG A 74 -1.42 -8.69 6.75
N TYR A 75 -1.67 -9.96 7.03
CA TYR A 75 -2.56 -10.42 8.11
C TYR A 75 -1.81 -10.75 9.42
N ARG A 76 -0.55 -10.33 9.57
CA ARG A 76 0.32 -10.67 10.72
C ARG A 76 -0.26 -10.31 12.09
N GLU A 77 -1.06 -9.25 12.18
CA GLU A 77 -1.73 -8.89 13.44
C GLU A 77 -2.84 -9.90 13.81
N GLN A 78 -3.63 -10.35 12.83
CA GLN A 78 -4.65 -11.38 13.05
C GLN A 78 -4.01 -12.72 13.43
N LEU A 79 -2.92 -13.08 12.73
CA LEU A 79 -2.13 -14.28 13.02
C LEU A 79 -1.53 -14.21 14.43
N GLY A 80 -0.97 -13.06 14.81
CA GLY A 80 -0.41 -12.84 16.15
C GLY A 80 -1.46 -12.99 17.26
N ARG A 81 -2.68 -12.47 17.06
CA ARG A 81 -3.80 -12.67 18.00
C ARG A 81 -4.20 -14.15 18.13
N ALA A 82 -4.00 -14.94 17.08
CA ALA A 82 -4.23 -16.38 17.08
C ALA A 82 -3.06 -17.20 17.65
N GLY A 83 -1.98 -16.55 18.10
CA GLY A 83 -0.75 -17.22 18.55
C GLY A 83 0.05 -17.86 17.41
N LEU A 84 -0.25 -17.51 16.16
CA LEU A 84 0.49 -17.97 14.99
C LEU A 84 1.63 -17.01 14.68
N THR A 85 2.82 -17.56 14.59
CA THR A 85 4.00 -16.87 14.07
C THR A 85 4.14 -17.22 12.60
N PHE A 86 4.48 -16.23 11.78
CA PHE A 86 4.89 -16.46 10.39
C PHE A 86 6.43 -16.43 10.32
N PRO A 87 7.05 -17.17 9.38
CA PRO A 87 8.50 -17.27 9.30
C PRO A 87 9.13 -15.92 8.91
N THR A 88 10.31 -15.66 9.47
CA THR A 88 11.12 -14.49 9.12
C THR A 88 11.66 -14.60 7.69
N ALA A 89 12.03 -13.45 7.10
CA ALA A 89 12.67 -13.43 5.78
C ALA A 89 13.94 -14.29 5.74
N ALA A 90 14.71 -14.32 6.83
CA ALA A 90 15.93 -15.12 6.94
C ALA A 90 15.64 -16.63 6.93
N GLU A 91 14.61 -17.07 7.66
CA GLU A 91 14.19 -18.49 7.70
C GLU A 91 13.69 -18.95 6.34
N LEU A 92 12.86 -18.14 5.67
CA LEU A 92 12.41 -18.43 4.30
C LEU A 92 13.59 -18.48 3.33
N GLN A 93 14.53 -17.53 3.44
CA GLN A 93 15.70 -17.46 2.54
C GLN A 93 16.66 -18.63 2.74
N ALA A 94 16.86 -19.06 3.99
CA ALA A 94 17.65 -20.24 4.31
C ALA A 94 17.02 -21.52 3.72
N GLU A 95 15.69 -21.65 3.80
CA GLU A 95 14.99 -22.83 3.30
C GLU A 95 14.81 -22.87 1.78
N LEU A 96 14.72 -21.71 1.13
CA LEU A 96 14.49 -21.59 -0.32
C LEU A 96 15.78 -21.38 -1.13
N GLY A 97 16.95 -21.52 -0.51
CA GLY A 97 18.23 -21.62 -1.20
C GLY A 97 18.91 -20.30 -1.56
N GLY A 98 18.75 -19.25 -0.75
CA GLY A 98 19.64 -18.09 -0.66
C GLY A 98 19.68 -17.09 -1.82
N ALA A 99 19.47 -17.52 -3.06
CA ALA A 99 19.71 -16.71 -4.26
C ALA A 99 18.45 -16.20 -4.98
N ASP A 100 17.28 -16.81 -4.76
CA ASP A 100 16.11 -16.59 -5.62
C ASP A 100 14.89 -15.94 -4.96
N LEU A 101 14.85 -15.79 -3.62
CA LEU A 101 13.73 -15.08 -2.97
C LEU A 101 13.71 -13.57 -3.25
N VAL A 102 14.83 -13.02 -3.70
CA VAL A 102 14.93 -11.63 -4.17
C VAL A 102 14.07 -11.41 -5.44
N GLN A 103 13.62 -12.48 -6.11
CA GLN A 103 12.65 -12.42 -7.23
C GLN A 103 11.21 -12.83 -6.87
N VAL A 104 10.90 -13.03 -5.58
CA VAL A 104 9.57 -13.48 -5.10
C VAL A 104 8.85 -12.43 -4.22
N VAL A 105 9.55 -11.37 -3.81
CA VAL A 105 8.95 -10.02 -3.82
C VAL A 105 8.43 -9.81 -5.24
N PRO A 106 7.25 -9.22 -5.51
CA PRO A 106 6.85 -9.07 -6.89
C PRO A 106 8.02 -8.38 -7.59
N THR A 107 8.66 -9.08 -8.51
CA THR A 107 9.08 -8.46 -9.75
C THR A 107 7.74 -7.98 -10.34
N ALA A 108 7.19 -6.89 -9.78
CA ALA A 108 7.07 -5.67 -10.52
C ALA A 108 8.12 -5.80 -11.60
N SER A 109 7.71 -6.25 -12.80
CA SER A 109 8.67 -6.32 -13.89
C SER A 109 9.39 -4.97 -13.82
N THR A 110 10.69 -4.96 -14.04
CA THR A 110 11.50 -3.73 -13.99
C THR A 110 10.95 -2.60 -14.89
N ALA A 111 9.82 -2.83 -15.59
CA ALA A 111 8.96 -1.89 -16.26
C ALA A 111 7.75 -1.34 -15.45
N THR A 112 7.55 -1.58 -14.15
CA THR A 112 6.29 -1.21 -13.43
C THR A 112 6.44 -0.23 -12.28
N VAL A 113 7.62 -0.07 -11.70
CA VAL A 113 7.90 0.96 -10.68
C VAL A 113 9.13 1.73 -11.12
N ARG A 114 9.04 3.05 -11.14
CA ARG A 114 10.16 3.94 -11.44
C ARG A 114 10.42 4.81 -10.22
N LEU A 115 11.69 4.98 -9.89
CA LEU A 115 12.14 5.72 -8.71
C LEU A 115 13.22 6.71 -9.14
N TRP A 116 13.07 8.00 -8.87
CA TRP A 116 14.10 9.00 -9.23
C TRP A 116 14.07 10.19 -8.27
N PRO A 117 15.19 10.91 -8.10
CA PRO A 117 15.20 12.13 -7.31
C PRO A 117 14.42 13.24 -8.03
N ASP A 118 13.51 13.88 -7.31
CA ASP A 118 12.83 15.08 -7.75
C ASP A 118 13.66 16.31 -7.38
N ALA A 119 13.64 17.33 -8.25
CA ALA A 119 14.39 18.57 -8.03
C ALA A 119 13.93 19.34 -6.77
N GLY A 120 12.77 19.02 -6.20
CA GLY A 120 12.31 19.52 -4.89
C GLY A 120 13.02 18.90 -3.67
N GLY A 121 13.96 17.97 -3.86
CA GLY A 121 14.63 17.24 -2.79
C GLY A 121 13.82 16.06 -2.25
N TRP A 122 12.80 15.62 -2.99
CA TRP A 122 11.96 14.46 -2.70
C TRP A 122 12.34 13.29 -3.62
N LEU A 123 11.87 12.10 -3.30
CA LEU A 123 11.98 10.94 -4.16
C LEU A 123 10.65 10.71 -4.89
N SER A 124 10.67 10.73 -6.22
CA SER A 124 9.52 10.39 -7.04
C SER A 124 9.42 8.89 -7.22
N LEU A 125 8.26 8.32 -6.94
CA LEU A 125 7.90 6.92 -7.18
C LEU A 125 6.66 6.86 -8.07
N GLN A 126 6.78 6.26 -9.24
CA GLN A 126 5.68 6.11 -10.18
C GLN A 126 5.43 4.65 -10.49
N PHE A 127 4.16 4.27 -10.52
CA PHE A 127 3.72 2.99 -11.05
C PHE A 127 3.39 3.15 -12.54
N SER A 128 3.99 2.33 -13.40
CA SER A 128 3.74 2.37 -14.85
C SER A 128 2.30 1.97 -15.22
N HIS A 129 1.61 1.28 -14.31
CA HIS A 129 0.18 1.06 -14.33
C HIS A 129 -0.33 0.96 -12.89
N TYR A 130 -1.64 1.16 -12.69
CA TYR A 130 -2.23 1.04 -11.37
C TYR A 130 -2.14 -0.40 -10.87
N ASP A 131 -1.31 -0.63 -9.86
CA ASP A 131 -1.20 -1.89 -9.14
C ASP A 131 -1.57 -1.66 -7.68
N HIS A 132 -2.71 -2.23 -7.27
CA HIS A 132 -3.23 -2.06 -5.92
C HIS A 132 -2.35 -2.74 -4.87
N ALA A 133 -1.66 -3.83 -5.20
CA ALA A 133 -0.79 -4.53 -4.26
C ALA A 133 0.47 -3.71 -3.97
N LEU A 134 1.11 -3.15 -5.02
CA LEU A 134 2.25 -2.26 -4.86
C LEU A 134 1.87 -0.97 -4.13
N LEU A 135 0.70 -0.41 -4.45
CA LEU A 135 0.18 0.75 -3.72
C LEU A 135 -0.08 0.41 -2.24
N ALA A 136 -0.68 -0.73 -1.93
CA ALA A 136 -0.91 -1.15 -0.54
C ALA A 136 0.41 -1.32 0.23
N GLN A 137 1.46 -1.85 -0.42
CA GLN A 137 2.80 -1.95 0.16
C GLN A 137 3.41 -0.57 0.43
N LEU A 138 3.31 0.38 -0.51
CA LEU A 138 3.69 1.76 -0.26
C LEU A 138 2.94 2.30 0.96
N ILE A 139 1.62 2.08 0.97
CA ILE A 139 0.70 2.58 1.98
C ILE A 139 1.00 2.02 3.39
N SER A 140 1.45 0.78 3.49
CA SER A 140 1.80 0.18 4.78
C SER A 140 3.21 0.53 5.26
N THR A 141 4.08 0.98 4.36
CA THR A 141 5.53 1.04 4.64
C THR A 141 6.03 2.46 4.89
N VAL A 142 5.61 3.43 4.09
CA VAL A 142 6.08 4.83 4.21
C VAL A 142 5.03 5.66 4.94
N PRO A 143 5.20 6.18 6.16
CA PRO A 143 4.13 6.92 6.85
C PRO A 143 3.44 7.99 5.98
N ASP A 144 2.15 8.25 6.22
CA ASP A 144 1.37 9.24 5.47
C ASP A 144 1.98 10.65 5.47
N ALA A 145 2.69 11.01 6.54
CA ALA A 145 3.41 12.29 6.65
C ALA A 145 4.62 12.39 5.70
N ASP A 146 5.15 11.24 5.27
CA ASP A 146 6.39 11.12 4.51
C ASP A 146 6.14 10.80 3.03
N ARG A 147 4.87 10.73 2.61
CA ARG A 147 4.47 10.47 1.23
C ARG A 147 3.35 11.42 0.80
N TRP A 148 3.35 11.78 -0.48
CA TRP A 148 2.32 12.62 -1.05
C TRP A 148 2.04 12.20 -2.50
N TRP A 149 0.78 12.28 -2.92
CA TRP A 149 0.42 11.98 -4.31
C TRP A 149 0.40 13.25 -5.16
N ASP A 150 1.33 13.34 -6.10
CA ASP A 150 1.35 14.33 -7.17
C ASP A 150 0.40 13.91 -8.29
N ASN A 151 -0.72 14.62 -8.40
CA ASN A 151 -1.73 14.37 -9.44
C ASN A 151 -1.24 14.74 -10.84
N ASP A 152 -0.39 15.75 -10.98
CA ASP A 152 0.02 16.25 -12.30
C ASP A 152 1.13 15.37 -12.88
N GLY A 153 2.01 14.90 -12.00
CA GLY A 153 3.01 13.88 -12.31
C GLY A 153 2.50 12.45 -12.33
N THR A 154 1.29 12.20 -11.84
CA THR A 154 0.76 10.84 -11.58
C THR A 154 1.78 9.96 -10.85
N ARG A 155 2.34 10.48 -9.76
CA ARG A 155 3.43 9.87 -9.01
C ARG A 155 3.32 10.15 -7.53
N TRP A 156 3.94 9.32 -6.71
CA TRP A 156 4.16 9.57 -5.30
C TRP A 156 5.45 10.36 -5.10
N LEU A 157 5.41 11.44 -4.32
CA LEU A 157 6.59 12.07 -3.75
C LEU A 157 6.81 11.48 -2.36
N ILE A 158 8.03 11.07 -2.05
CA ILE A 158 8.38 10.38 -0.82
C ILE A 158 9.64 11.01 -0.20
N GLU A 159 9.68 11.13 1.12
CA GLU A 159 10.86 11.62 1.84
C GLU A 159 12.11 10.77 1.50
N PRO A 160 13.26 11.37 1.13
CA PRO A 160 14.45 10.62 0.70
C PRO A 160 14.99 9.63 1.73
N ALA A 161 14.68 9.82 3.01
CA ALA A 161 15.03 8.89 4.08
C ALA A 161 14.54 7.45 3.81
N HIS A 162 13.48 7.29 3.00
CA HIS A 162 12.90 6.00 2.64
C HIS A 162 13.53 5.34 1.40
N THR A 163 14.53 5.98 0.77
CA THR A 163 15.10 5.52 -0.52
C THR A 163 15.59 4.06 -0.47
N GLY A 164 16.45 3.72 0.50
CA GLY A 164 17.03 2.37 0.60
C GLY A 164 15.97 1.29 0.84
N MET A 165 14.93 1.63 1.60
CA MET A 165 13.80 0.74 1.85
C MET A 165 12.96 0.54 0.58
N LEU A 166 12.68 1.59 -0.20
CA LEU A 166 11.89 1.48 -1.44
C LEU A 166 12.63 0.71 -2.54
N VAL A 167 13.95 0.92 -2.64
CA VAL A 167 14.83 0.12 -3.51
C VAL A 167 14.73 -1.36 -3.15
N ALA A 168 14.78 -1.69 -1.85
CA ALA A 168 14.65 -3.06 -1.38
C ALA A 168 13.21 -3.63 -1.55
N LEU A 169 12.19 -2.82 -1.30
CA LEU A 169 10.78 -3.21 -1.35
C LEU A 169 10.31 -3.52 -2.77
N TYR A 170 10.76 -2.73 -3.75
CA TYR A 170 10.33 -2.88 -5.15
C TYR A 170 11.38 -3.53 -6.04
N GLY A 171 12.59 -3.78 -5.54
CA GLY A 171 13.69 -4.34 -6.33
C GLY A 171 14.10 -3.44 -7.50
N VAL A 172 13.96 -2.11 -7.35
CA VAL A 172 14.28 -1.12 -8.39
C VAL A 172 15.48 -0.27 -8.01
N ALA A 173 16.28 0.13 -9.01
CA ALA A 173 17.31 1.12 -8.82
C ALA A 173 16.72 2.54 -8.86
N VAL A 174 17.42 3.50 -8.27
CA VAL A 174 17.12 4.92 -8.47
C VAL A 174 17.65 5.32 -9.85
N GLU A 175 16.75 5.77 -10.71
CA GLU A 175 17.01 6.27 -12.06
C GLU A 175 17.31 7.78 -12.05
N ASP A 176 17.86 8.27 -13.16
CA ASP A 176 17.92 9.70 -13.44
C ASP A 176 16.51 10.27 -13.67
N ALA A 177 16.33 11.54 -13.31
CA ALA A 177 15.07 12.23 -13.52
C ALA A 177 14.71 12.29 -15.02
N PRO A 178 13.44 12.03 -15.40
CA PRO A 178 13.00 12.14 -16.79
C PRO A 178 13.24 13.54 -17.35
N VAL A 179 13.76 13.62 -18.58
CA VAL A 179 13.97 14.90 -19.28
C VAL A 179 12.63 15.61 -19.47
N GLY A 180 12.55 16.88 -19.06
CA GLY A 180 11.35 17.72 -19.23
C GLY A 180 10.33 17.63 -18.09
N GLN A 181 10.59 16.88 -17.01
CA GLN A 181 9.77 16.98 -15.81
C GLN A 181 10.01 18.30 -15.07
N VAL A 182 8.92 18.95 -14.69
CA VAL A 182 8.97 20.13 -13.83
C VAL A 182 9.10 19.66 -12.38
N ALA A 183 10.02 20.29 -11.64
CA ALA A 183 10.16 20.10 -10.20
C ALA A 183 8.81 20.38 -9.54
N VAL A 184 8.23 19.36 -8.91
CA VAL A 184 7.01 19.55 -8.12
C VAL A 184 7.46 19.61 -6.68
N ALA A 185 7.60 20.83 -6.17
CA ALA A 185 7.63 20.99 -4.73
C ALA A 185 6.28 20.45 -4.20
N PRO A 186 6.26 19.50 -3.26
CA PRO A 186 5.02 19.19 -2.59
C PRO A 186 4.45 20.49 -2.03
N PRO A 187 3.13 20.64 -1.96
CA PRO A 187 2.49 21.82 -1.42
C PRO A 187 2.82 21.89 0.08
N THR A 188 3.99 22.43 0.43
CA THR A 188 4.37 22.69 1.81
C THR A 188 4.12 24.16 2.09
N ALA A 189 3.22 24.45 3.02
CA ALA A 189 3.51 25.51 3.97
C ALA A 189 4.75 25.03 4.76
N ARG A 190 5.95 25.45 4.35
CA ARG A 190 7.15 25.27 5.18
C ARG A 190 7.10 26.30 6.31
N LYS A 191 7.26 25.86 7.56
CA LYS A 191 7.79 26.72 8.62
C LYS A 191 9.33 26.84 8.47
N PRO A 192 9.96 27.87 9.08
CA PRO A 192 11.38 28.21 8.86
C PRO A 192 12.43 27.14 9.21
N ASN A 193 12.04 26.02 9.81
CA ASN A 193 12.95 24.95 10.26
C ASN A 193 13.10 23.79 9.27
N GLY A 194 12.43 23.82 8.11
CA GLY A 194 12.68 22.89 7.01
C GLY A 194 12.19 21.45 7.20
N ARG A 195 11.44 21.14 8.26
CA ARG A 195 10.79 19.82 8.42
C ARG A 195 9.45 19.79 7.70
N ALA A 196 9.17 18.69 6.99
CA ALA A 196 7.82 18.38 6.52
C ALA A 196 6.94 18.05 7.74
N GLU A 197 5.82 18.74 7.88
CA GLU A 197 4.72 18.31 8.76
C GLU A 197 3.56 17.87 7.86
N PRO A 198 2.76 16.86 8.29
CA PRO A 198 1.66 16.35 7.50
C PRO A 198 0.69 17.48 7.13
N LEU A 199 0.21 17.46 5.88
CA LEU A 199 -0.77 18.41 5.37
C LEU A 199 -1.97 18.47 6.32
N LEU A 200 -2.09 19.57 7.06
CA LEU A 200 -3.24 19.83 7.89
C LEU A 200 -4.47 19.97 6.98
N VAL A 201 -5.61 19.52 7.47
CA VAL A 201 -6.88 19.76 6.78
C VAL A 201 -7.13 21.26 6.82
N GLU A 202 -7.28 21.86 5.64
CA GLU A 202 -7.63 23.27 5.50
C GLU A 202 -9.06 23.38 4.99
N ILE A 203 -9.87 24.14 5.71
CA ILE A 203 -11.21 24.54 5.27
C ILE A 203 -11.18 26.05 5.07
N THR A 204 -11.48 26.50 3.86
CA THR A 204 -11.58 27.91 3.52
C THR A 204 -12.93 28.24 2.88
N ASP A 205 -13.35 29.48 3.01
CA ASP A 205 -14.49 29.98 2.27
C ASP A 205 -14.17 30.02 0.77
N HIS A 206 -15.04 29.45 -0.06
CA HIS A 206 -14.94 29.53 -1.51
C HIS A 206 -15.91 30.57 -2.07
N ASP A 207 -17.18 30.43 -1.71
CA ASP A 207 -18.26 31.38 -2.01
C ASP A 207 -19.36 31.28 -0.95
N ASP A 208 -20.47 32.01 -1.10
CA ASP A 208 -21.59 32.02 -0.15
C ASP A 208 -22.23 30.63 0.07
N ARG A 209 -22.08 29.71 -0.89
CA ARG A 209 -22.72 28.39 -0.88
C ARG A 209 -21.73 27.26 -0.64
N ARG A 210 -20.43 27.49 -0.76
CA ARG A 210 -19.41 26.43 -0.71
C ARG A 210 -18.19 26.80 0.11
N ILE A 211 -17.62 25.76 0.70
CA ILE A 211 -16.30 25.76 1.32
C ILE A 211 -15.34 24.96 0.43
N ALA A 212 -14.09 25.36 0.39
CA ALA A 212 -13.00 24.59 -0.21
C ALA A 212 -12.31 23.80 0.89
N VAL A 213 -12.23 22.49 0.70
CA VAL A 213 -11.59 21.56 1.64
C VAL A 213 -10.36 20.98 0.96
N ARG A 214 -9.19 21.28 1.51
CA ARG A 214 -7.93 20.67 1.12
C ARG A 214 -7.54 19.68 2.21
N CYS A 215 -7.44 18.40 1.85
CA CYS A 215 -7.10 17.33 2.79
C CYS A 215 -6.14 16.33 2.14
N PRO A 216 -5.39 15.55 2.93
CA PRO A 216 -4.61 14.43 2.43
C PRO A 216 -5.46 13.43 1.63
N PHE A 217 -4.83 12.74 0.67
CA PHE A 217 -5.51 11.73 -0.14
C PHE A 217 -6.08 10.57 0.70
N SER A 218 -5.41 10.21 1.80
CA SER A 218 -5.88 9.19 2.75
C SER A 218 -7.18 9.57 3.46
N MET A 219 -7.45 10.87 3.62
CA MET A 219 -8.68 11.38 4.25
C MET A 219 -9.82 11.61 3.26
N LYS A 220 -9.60 11.43 1.95
CA LYS A 220 -10.63 11.66 0.94
C LYS A 220 -11.88 10.80 1.18
N ASP A 221 -11.71 9.58 1.69
CA ASP A 221 -12.83 8.65 1.87
C ASP A 221 -13.65 9.00 3.12
N LEU A 222 -13.04 9.62 4.14
CA LEU A 222 -13.75 10.22 5.27
C LEU A 222 -14.62 11.39 4.82
N LEU A 223 -14.05 12.31 4.02
CA LEU A 223 -14.82 13.41 3.41
C LEU A 223 -15.95 12.86 2.52
N LYS A 224 -15.67 11.80 1.76
CA LYS A 224 -16.69 11.17 0.90
C LYS A 224 -17.77 10.43 1.69
N ALA A 225 -17.50 9.98 2.90
CA ALA A 225 -18.50 9.41 3.78
C ALA A 225 -19.38 10.51 4.42
N ALA A 226 -18.78 11.65 4.78
CA ALA A 226 -19.45 12.75 5.47
C ALA A 226 -20.37 13.59 4.56
N VAL A 227 -20.02 13.75 3.29
CA VAL A 227 -20.72 14.67 2.38
C VAL A 227 -21.35 13.89 1.22
N PRO A 228 -22.66 13.97 0.93
CA PRO A 228 -23.26 13.29 -0.21
C PRO A 228 -22.61 13.69 -1.55
N TYR A 229 -22.58 12.79 -2.53
CA TYR A 229 -21.95 13.04 -3.83
C TYR A 229 -22.47 14.34 -4.50
N ARG A 230 -23.78 14.61 -4.42
CA ARG A 230 -24.40 15.83 -4.98
C ARG A 230 -23.97 17.14 -4.30
N ALA A 231 -23.43 17.06 -3.09
CA ALA A 231 -23.03 18.20 -2.26
C ALA A 231 -21.51 18.41 -2.25
N ARG A 232 -20.77 17.69 -3.10
CA ARG A 232 -19.33 17.84 -3.28
C ARG A 232 -18.95 17.84 -4.76
N ALA A 233 -17.92 18.59 -5.11
CA ALA A 233 -17.28 18.55 -6.41
C ALA A 233 -15.77 18.60 -6.24
N TRP A 234 -15.04 17.99 -7.16
CA TRP A 234 -13.59 18.09 -7.19
C TRP A 234 -13.18 19.23 -8.12
N ASP A 235 -12.45 20.21 -7.60
CA ASP A 235 -11.77 21.20 -8.42
C ASP A 235 -10.36 20.71 -8.76
N GLY A 236 -10.20 20.26 -10.00
CA GLY A 236 -8.94 19.74 -10.52
C GLY A 236 -7.83 20.77 -10.72
N ALA A 237 -8.17 22.07 -10.76
CA ALA A 237 -7.20 23.16 -10.91
C ALA A 237 -6.55 23.49 -9.56
N THR A 238 -7.35 23.66 -8.51
CA THR A 238 -6.84 24.00 -7.17
C THR A 238 -6.52 22.78 -6.32
N LYS A 239 -6.90 21.58 -6.80
CA LYS A 239 -6.81 20.29 -6.10
C LYS A 239 -7.53 20.35 -4.75
N THR A 240 -8.76 20.87 -4.75
CA THR A 240 -9.60 20.99 -3.54
C THR A 240 -10.97 20.38 -3.75
N TRP A 241 -11.59 19.91 -2.67
CA TRP A 241 -13.00 19.53 -2.65
C TRP A 241 -13.85 20.76 -2.39
N LEU A 242 -14.71 21.10 -3.33
CA LEU A 242 -15.75 22.10 -3.14
C LEU A 242 -16.96 21.42 -2.51
N VAL A 243 -17.27 21.78 -1.27
CA VAL A 243 -18.35 21.19 -0.48
C VAL A 243 -19.42 22.24 -0.21
N ASP A 244 -20.70 21.86 -0.31
CA ASP A 244 -21.80 22.73 0.10
C ASP A 244 -21.64 23.13 1.57
N ARG A 245 -21.72 24.44 1.84
CA ARG A 245 -21.46 25.06 3.15
C ARG A 245 -22.37 24.48 4.25
N SER A 246 -23.54 23.96 3.91
CA SER A 246 -24.42 23.25 4.86
C SER A 246 -23.81 21.99 5.48
N PHE A 247 -22.72 21.45 4.91
CA PHE A 247 -21.99 20.29 5.43
C PHE A 247 -20.70 20.67 6.16
N HIS A 248 -20.45 21.95 6.45
CA HIS A 248 -19.22 22.40 7.12
C HIS A 248 -18.94 21.61 8.41
N ASP A 249 -19.92 21.52 9.31
CA ASP A 249 -19.74 20.84 10.61
C ASP A 249 -19.50 19.34 10.45
N ALA A 250 -20.17 18.69 9.48
CA ALA A 250 -19.97 17.28 9.17
C ALA A 250 -18.57 17.01 8.62
N VAL A 251 -18.04 17.92 7.80
CA VAL A 251 -16.67 17.86 7.29
C VAL A 251 -15.67 18.04 8.42
N SER A 252 -15.82 19.06 9.25
CA SER A 252 -14.91 19.31 10.39
C SER A 252 -14.87 18.12 11.34
N GLN A 253 -16.03 17.58 11.71
CA GLN A 253 -16.12 16.40 12.56
C GLN A 253 -15.45 15.17 11.93
N ALA A 254 -15.70 14.91 10.64
CA ALA A 254 -15.14 13.74 9.96
C ALA A 254 -13.62 13.82 9.76
N LEU A 255 -13.09 15.04 9.70
CA LEU A 255 -11.67 15.31 9.49
C LEU A 255 -10.91 15.64 10.78
N GLY A 256 -11.60 15.66 11.93
CA GLY A 256 -11.00 15.86 13.25
C GLY A 256 -10.56 17.30 13.51
N LEU A 257 -11.29 18.28 12.98
CA LEU A 257 -11.08 19.72 13.16
C LEU A 257 -12.00 20.32 14.23
#